data_AF-A0A3A1YNH8-F1
#
_entry.id   AF-A0A3A1YNH8-F1
#
_cell.length_a   1.000
_cell.length_b   1.000
_cell.length_c   1.000
_cell.angle_alpha   90.00
_cell.angle_beta   90.00
_cell.angle_gamma   90.00
#
_symmetry.space_group_name_H-M   'P 1'
#
loop_
_entity.id
_entity.type
_entity.pdbx_description
1 polymer ?
#
loop_
_entity_poly.entity_id
_entity_poly.type
_entity_poly.pdbx_seq_one_letter_code
_entity_poly.pdbx_strand_id
1 'polypeptide(L)'
;MQIGLISLGVVLILILVCFNWWQDRRVRQRMQEHFPEADEDPLMGSLPPVVGRREPGMGASVDAAAEENTEADPVCEAVIDVVFSHPVPGAELQKAVRSIQKAGEKPVRVLVEHESGHTLYLREGSTYLSVQLAVLLANRSGALTDIEWSHLWTIAEDLAERFEGSVEGPEQAQVLSRAKELDAYCASLDAQVGLALRLGGAKPIAEVMQAVKEAGFLTYGNQLAWMSEAGVPRFTLLFDGVAAADFQQAGVDRLDLLLDVPRSQADEHAFSRMACVGRDLAARLSATLVDDQGQLVTENADHAIDEKLHELYQKLDQAGFPAADERTVRLFS
;
A
#
# COMPACT_ATOMS: atom_id res chain seq x y z
N MET A 1 -11.40 27.27 33.18
CA MET A 1 -10.32 26.30 33.43
C MET A 1 -10.46 24.99 32.64
N GLN A 2 -11.62 24.62 32.08
CA GLN A 2 -11.79 23.39 31.28
C GLN A 2 -11.29 23.49 29.83
N ILE A 3 -11.39 24.67 29.20
CA ILE A 3 -10.90 24.90 27.82
C ILE A 3 -9.37 24.77 27.73
N GLY A 4 -8.65 25.13 28.79
CA GLY A 4 -7.19 24.97 28.89
C GLY A 4 -6.74 23.51 28.97
N LEU A 5 -7.58 22.61 29.50
CA LEU A 5 -7.24 21.19 29.63
C LEU A 5 -7.48 20.43 28.32
N ILE A 6 -8.54 20.80 27.59
CA ILE A 6 -8.87 20.22 26.27
C ILE A 6 -7.85 20.65 25.22
N SER A 7 -7.48 21.93 25.19
CA SER A 7 -6.45 22.44 24.28
C SER A 7 -5.07 21.82 24.56
N LEU A 8 -4.72 21.61 25.84
CA LEU A 8 -3.51 20.88 26.21
C LEU A 8 -3.54 19.42 25.71
N GLY A 9 -4.69 18.74 25.82
CA GLY A 9 -4.87 17.37 25.32
C GLY A 9 -4.73 17.27 23.79
N VAL A 10 -5.30 18.21 23.04
CA VAL A 10 -5.18 18.22 21.57
C VAL A 10 -3.75 18.50 21.11
N VAL A 11 -3.04 19.40 21.79
CA VAL A 11 -1.62 19.67 21.51
C VAL A 11 -0.75 18.45 21.83
N LEU A 12 -1.07 17.72 22.89
CA LEU A 12 -0.31 16.53 23.29
C LEU A 12 -0.52 15.35 22.33
N ILE A 13 -1.73 15.21 21.76
CA ILE A 13 -2.03 14.22 20.71
C ILE A 13 -1.33 14.58 19.39
N LEU A 14 -1.32 15.85 18.99
CA LEU A 14 -0.57 16.31 17.81
C LEU A 14 0.93 16.07 17.93
N ILE A 15 1.48 16.28 19.14
CA ILE A 15 2.89 15.98 19.44
C ILE A 15 3.14 14.47 19.39
N LEU A 16 2.22 13.63 19.88
CA LEU A 16 2.35 12.16 19.85
C LEU A 16 2.29 11.55 18.45
N VAL A 17 1.41 12.07 17.58
CA VAL A 17 1.34 11.65 16.16
C VAL A 17 2.63 12.02 15.43
N CYS A 18 3.15 13.24 15.65
CA CYS A 18 4.46 13.65 15.13
C CYS A 18 5.63 12.82 15.71
N PHE A 19 5.54 12.41 16.98
CA PHE A 19 6.62 11.65 17.62
C PHE A 19 6.65 10.19 17.20
N ASN A 20 5.48 9.56 17.01
CA ASN A 20 5.37 8.19 16.50
C ASN A 20 5.89 8.11 15.05
N TRP A 21 5.59 9.12 14.23
CA TRP A 21 6.13 9.31 12.89
C TRP A 21 7.67 9.46 12.88
N TRP A 22 8.24 10.16 13.88
CA TRP A 22 9.68 10.29 14.01
C TRP A 22 10.37 9.02 14.51
N GLN A 23 9.71 8.23 15.35
CA GLN A 23 10.28 7.03 15.97
C GLN A 23 10.32 5.85 14.99
N ASP A 24 9.28 5.66 14.15
CA ASP A 24 9.30 4.63 13.10
C ASP A 24 10.35 4.95 12.03
N ARG A 25 10.52 6.24 11.68
CA ARG A 25 11.58 6.72 10.78
C ARG A 25 12.99 6.47 11.33
N ARG A 26 13.19 6.55 12.66
CA ARG A 26 14.51 6.40 13.30
C ARG A 26 14.89 4.96 13.62
N VAL A 27 13.91 4.08 13.82
CA VAL A 27 14.15 2.63 14.01
C VAL A 27 14.48 1.94 12.69
N ARG A 28 13.84 2.35 11.58
CA ARG A 28 14.17 1.83 10.23
C ARG A 28 15.54 2.29 9.74
N GLN A 29 16.00 3.48 10.14
CA GLN A 29 17.36 3.95 9.84
C GLN A 29 18.46 3.20 10.60
N ARG A 30 18.15 2.45 11.68
CA ARG A 30 19.16 1.65 12.41
C ARG A 30 19.26 0.20 11.93
N MET A 31 18.42 -0.23 11.01
CA MET A 31 18.50 -1.58 10.41
C MET A 31 19.26 -1.61 9.08
N GLN A 32 19.79 -0.48 8.61
CA GLN A 32 20.62 -0.40 7.39
C GLN A 32 22.14 -0.49 7.66
N GLU A 33 22.59 -0.70 8.89
CA GLU A 33 24.03 -0.79 9.22
C GLU A 33 24.54 -2.20 9.57
N HIS A 34 23.72 -3.26 9.47
CA HIS A 34 24.21 -4.64 9.68
C HIS A 34 23.67 -5.60 8.60
N PHE A 35 24.22 -5.50 7.39
CA PHE A 35 24.28 -6.61 6.46
C PHE A 35 25.66 -7.29 6.60
N PRO A 36 25.77 -8.47 7.22
CA PRO A 36 26.80 -9.42 6.88
C PRO A 36 26.38 -10.19 5.62
N GLU A 37 27.36 -10.35 4.73
CA GLU A 37 27.31 -11.00 3.43
C GLU A 37 26.68 -12.40 3.47
N ALA A 38 25.99 -12.72 2.38
CA ALA A 38 25.47 -14.03 2.07
C ALA A 38 26.60 -15.06 1.97
N ASP A 39 26.44 -16.20 2.65
CA ASP A 39 27.15 -17.41 2.27
C ASP A 39 26.27 -18.66 2.48
N GLU A 40 26.29 -19.48 1.44
CA GLU A 40 25.86 -20.88 1.30
C GLU A 40 24.40 -21.31 1.57
N ASP A 41 23.75 -21.66 0.46
CA ASP A 41 22.58 -22.54 0.34
C ASP A 41 23.02 -24.03 0.33
N PRO A 42 22.57 -24.81 1.32
CA PRO A 42 22.39 -26.23 1.12
C PRO A 42 21.01 -26.64 1.62
N LEU A 43 20.08 -26.98 0.71
CA LEU A 43 19.35 -28.26 0.75
C LEU A 43 18.35 -28.39 -0.42
N MET A 44 18.86 -28.93 -1.53
CA MET A 44 18.04 -29.72 -2.45
C MET A 44 17.60 -31.02 -1.76
N GLY A 45 16.28 -31.25 -1.70
CA GLY A 45 15.66 -32.50 -1.30
C GLY A 45 14.36 -32.73 -2.08
N SER A 46 14.46 -33.50 -3.15
CA SER A 46 13.40 -33.91 -4.08
C SER A 46 12.20 -34.61 -3.44
N LEU A 47 10.96 -34.24 -3.84
CA LEU A 47 9.76 -35.06 -3.67
C LEU A 47 8.84 -35.02 -4.92
N PRO A 48 8.17 -36.13 -5.30
CA PRO A 48 7.49 -36.35 -6.58
C PRO A 48 6.06 -35.79 -6.66
N PRO A 49 5.40 -35.76 -7.84
CA PRO A 49 4.20 -34.97 -8.07
C PRO A 49 2.93 -35.68 -7.58
N VAL A 50 2.09 -34.98 -6.81
CA VAL A 50 0.74 -35.43 -6.47
C VAL A 50 -0.26 -34.70 -7.36
N VAL A 51 -0.89 -35.47 -8.23
CA VAL A 51 -2.02 -35.08 -9.07
C VAL A 51 -3.32 -35.23 -8.28
N GLY A 52 -4.12 -34.16 -8.26
CA GLY A 52 -5.59 -34.25 -8.22
C GLY A 52 -6.28 -33.85 -6.92
N ARG A 53 -6.92 -32.67 -6.93
CA ARG A 53 -8.37 -32.47 -6.69
C ARG A 53 -8.67 -30.96 -6.65
N ARG A 54 -9.28 -30.44 -7.72
CA ARG A 54 -9.88 -29.10 -7.78
C ARG A 54 -11.28 -29.18 -7.16
N GLU A 55 -11.54 -28.44 -6.10
CA GLU A 55 -12.91 -28.12 -5.72
C GLU A 55 -13.30 -26.77 -6.35
N PRO A 56 -14.50 -26.68 -6.97
CA PRO A 56 -14.98 -25.44 -7.57
C PRO A 56 -15.57 -24.55 -6.46
N GLY A 57 -14.73 -23.71 -5.87
CA GLY A 57 -15.17 -22.56 -5.09
C GLY A 57 -15.49 -21.42 -6.05
N MET A 58 -16.77 -21.10 -6.20
CA MET A 58 -17.26 -19.90 -6.90
C MET A 58 -16.89 -18.66 -6.05
N GLY A 59 -15.59 -18.36 -5.96
CA GLY A 59 -15.14 -17.02 -5.61
C GLY A 59 -15.34 -16.19 -6.86
N ALA A 60 -16.42 -15.42 -6.90
CA ALA A 60 -16.47 -14.28 -7.79
C ALA A 60 -15.25 -13.43 -7.41
N SER A 61 -14.17 -13.54 -8.18
CA SER A 61 -13.16 -12.51 -8.17
C SER A 61 -13.93 -11.26 -8.53
N VAL A 62 -14.06 -10.37 -7.55
CA VAL A 62 -14.46 -9.01 -7.79
C VAL A 62 -13.23 -8.34 -8.40
N ASP A 63 -12.82 -8.83 -9.57
CA ASP A 63 -12.10 -8.05 -10.56
C ASP A 63 -13.15 -7.11 -11.15
N ALA A 64 -13.61 -6.18 -10.31
CA ALA A 64 -14.10 -4.93 -10.83
C ALA A 64 -12.87 -4.36 -11.54
N ALA A 65 -12.84 -4.53 -12.86
CA ALA A 65 -11.88 -3.88 -13.72
C ALA A 65 -12.00 -2.38 -13.44
N ALA A 66 -11.17 -1.89 -12.52
CA ALA A 66 -10.75 -0.51 -12.54
C ALA A 66 -10.27 -0.28 -13.97
N GLU A 67 -10.76 0.76 -14.63
CA GLU A 67 -10.16 1.24 -15.87
C GLU A 67 -8.72 1.64 -15.50
N GLU A 68 -7.80 0.67 -15.55
CA GLU A 68 -6.42 0.90 -15.16
C GLU A 68 -5.88 1.98 -16.08
N ASN A 69 -5.47 3.11 -15.51
CA ASN A 69 -4.99 4.24 -16.27
C ASN A 69 -3.81 3.79 -17.13
N THR A 70 -3.95 3.79 -18.45
CA THR A 70 -2.91 3.32 -19.38
C THR A 70 -1.91 4.41 -19.76
N GLU A 71 -1.96 5.56 -19.08
CA GLU A 71 -1.03 6.67 -19.25
C GLU A 71 -0.14 6.82 -18.02
N ALA A 72 1.10 7.28 -18.25
CA ALA A 72 1.98 7.63 -17.15
C ALA A 72 1.49 8.93 -16.48
N ASP A 73 1.54 8.95 -15.16
CA ASP A 73 1.12 10.08 -14.38
C ASP A 73 2.27 11.08 -14.20
N PRO A 74 2.26 12.23 -14.88
CA PRO A 74 3.37 13.16 -14.81
C PRO A 74 3.52 13.78 -13.43
N VAL A 75 2.54 13.67 -12.52
CA VAL A 75 2.65 14.23 -11.16
C VAL A 75 3.47 13.30 -10.25
N CYS A 76 3.25 12.00 -10.33
CA CYS A 76 3.84 11.02 -9.40
C CYS A 76 4.83 10.05 -10.03
N GLU A 77 4.99 10.04 -11.36
CA GLU A 77 5.89 9.12 -12.05
C GLU A 77 6.99 9.84 -12.83
N ALA A 78 8.14 9.18 -12.94
CA ALA A 78 9.15 9.46 -13.96
C ALA A 78 9.13 8.31 -14.97
N VAL A 79 9.28 8.65 -16.25
CA VAL A 79 9.19 7.70 -17.35
C VAL A 79 10.53 7.57 -18.04
N ILE A 80 10.94 6.33 -18.30
CA ILE A 80 12.02 6.01 -19.24
C ILE A 80 11.39 5.31 -20.44
N ASP A 81 11.56 5.88 -21.61
CA ASP A 81 11.06 5.36 -22.88
C ASP A 81 12.11 4.48 -23.54
N VAL A 82 11.70 3.29 -23.96
CA VAL A 82 12.50 2.36 -24.76
C VAL A 82 11.80 2.22 -26.11
N VAL A 83 12.39 2.79 -27.16
CA VAL A 83 11.85 2.76 -28.51
C VAL A 83 12.59 1.70 -29.32
N PHE A 84 11.86 0.76 -29.92
CA PHE A 84 12.45 -0.34 -30.68
C PHE A 84 12.67 0.05 -32.15
N SER A 85 13.77 -0.41 -32.76
CA SER A 85 14.02 -0.16 -34.19
C SER A 85 13.05 -0.91 -35.12
N HIS A 86 12.44 -1.99 -34.63
CA HIS A 86 11.44 -2.76 -35.34
C HIS A 86 10.32 -3.21 -34.38
N PRO A 87 9.10 -3.47 -34.88
CA PRO A 87 8.02 -3.98 -34.04
C PRO A 87 8.42 -5.28 -33.33
N VAL A 88 8.23 -5.33 -32.01
CA VAL A 88 8.58 -6.48 -31.18
C VAL A 88 7.32 -7.32 -30.89
N PRO A 89 7.32 -8.65 -31.13
CA PRO A 89 6.20 -9.51 -30.79
C PRO A 89 5.87 -9.50 -29.30
N GLY A 90 4.58 -9.35 -28.96
CA GLY A 90 4.12 -9.25 -27.57
C GLY A 90 4.53 -10.42 -26.67
N ALA A 91 4.59 -11.64 -27.20
CA ALA A 91 5.01 -12.82 -26.44
C ALA A 91 6.49 -12.80 -26.02
N GLU A 92 7.35 -12.18 -26.82
CA GLU A 92 8.77 -12.01 -26.48
C GLU A 92 8.96 -10.87 -25.50
N LEU A 93 8.26 -9.75 -25.75
CA LEU A 93 8.31 -8.58 -24.88
C LEU A 93 7.76 -8.90 -23.48
N GLN A 94 6.64 -9.63 -23.39
CA GLN A 94 6.05 -10.03 -22.12
C GLN A 94 7.02 -10.84 -21.25
N LYS A 95 7.83 -11.72 -21.86
CA LYS A 95 8.85 -12.48 -21.12
C LYS A 95 9.96 -11.59 -20.58
N ALA A 96 10.34 -10.54 -21.32
CA ALA A 96 11.39 -9.61 -20.93
C ALA A 96 10.93 -8.67 -19.80
N VAL A 97 9.70 -8.16 -19.86
CA VAL A 97 9.21 -7.17 -18.89
C VAL A 97 8.59 -7.77 -17.63
N ARG A 98 8.32 -9.08 -17.60
CA ARG A 98 7.66 -9.75 -16.45
C ARG A 98 8.38 -9.57 -15.13
N SER A 99 9.71 -9.48 -15.13
CA SER A 99 10.52 -9.25 -13.92
C SER A 99 10.58 -7.79 -13.49
N ILE A 100 10.13 -6.86 -14.33
CA ILE A 100 10.21 -5.42 -14.08
C ILE A 100 8.97 -4.99 -13.31
N GLN A 101 8.97 -5.26 -12.00
CA GLN A 101 7.87 -4.87 -11.11
C GLN A 101 8.26 -3.72 -10.17
N LYS A 102 9.54 -3.63 -9.83
CA LYS A 102 10.06 -2.61 -8.91
C LYS A 102 11.48 -2.19 -9.28
N ALA A 103 11.80 -0.95 -8.94
CA ALA A 103 13.16 -0.45 -8.83
C ALA A 103 13.44 -0.21 -7.34
N GLY A 104 14.10 -1.17 -6.68
CA GLY A 104 14.20 -1.20 -5.22
C GLY A 104 12.82 -1.32 -4.57
N GLU A 105 12.43 -0.31 -3.79
CA GLU A 105 11.12 -0.28 -3.13
C GLU A 105 10.06 0.47 -3.94
N LYS A 106 10.42 1.06 -5.10
CA LYS A 106 9.48 1.80 -5.95
C LYS A 106 8.79 0.89 -6.95
N PRO A 107 7.45 0.86 -6.97
CA PRO A 107 6.70 0.19 -8.03
C PRO A 107 7.03 0.78 -9.41
N VAL A 108 7.17 -0.08 -10.40
CA VAL A 108 7.37 0.27 -11.80
C VAL A 108 6.19 -0.26 -12.60
N ARG A 109 5.54 0.62 -13.37
CA ARG A 109 4.53 0.27 -14.35
C ARG A 109 5.18 0.18 -15.72
N VAL A 110 4.80 -0.85 -16.47
CA VAL A 110 5.26 -1.06 -17.84
C VAL A 110 4.09 -0.76 -18.77
N LEU A 111 4.17 0.37 -19.47
CA LEU A 111 3.18 0.76 -20.47
C LEU A 111 3.75 0.39 -21.84
N VAL A 112 2.94 -0.19 -22.71
CA VAL A 112 3.40 -0.55 -24.06
C VAL A 112 2.55 0.12 -25.12
N GLU A 113 3.21 0.63 -26.15
CA GLU A 113 2.54 1.29 -27.27
C GLU A 113 2.27 0.29 -28.40
N HIS A 114 1.00 0.17 -28.76
CA HIS A 114 0.53 -0.58 -29.93
C HIS A 114 0.02 0.39 -31.00
N GLU A 115 -0.23 -0.08 -32.23
CA GLU A 115 -0.76 0.72 -33.35
C GLU A 115 -2.06 1.50 -33.03
N SER A 116 -2.77 1.13 -31.96
CA SER A 116 -4.03 1.73 -31.51
C SER A 116 -3.90 2.61 -30.26
N GLY A 117 -2.69 2.83 -29.74
CA GLY A 117 -2.40 3.58 -28.50
C GLY A 117 -1.72 2.75 -27.41
N HIS A 118 -1.60 3.31 -26.20
CA HIS A 118 -0.97 2.67 -25.05
C HIS A 118 -1.88 1.63 -24.36
N THR A 119 -1.30 0.52 -23.91
CA THR A 119 -1.96 -0.52 -23.11
C THR A 119 -1.02 -1.02 -22.01
N LEU A 120 -1.59 -1.44 -20.89
CA LEU A 120 -0.87 -2.13 -19.81
C LEU A 120 -0.70 -3.64 -20.10
N TYR A 121 -1.55 -4.18 -20.98
CA TYR A 121 -1.62 -5.60 -21.26
C TYR A 121 -1.02 -5.96 -22.61
N LEU A 122 0.04 -6.77 -22.56
CA LEU A 122 0.60 -7.40 -23.75
C LEU A 122 -0.34 -8.50 -24.25
N ARG A 123 -0.70 -8.47 -25.52
CA ARG A 123 -1.56 -9.46 -26.18
C ARG A 123 -0.73 -10.37 -27.06
N GLU A 124 -1.03 -11.67 -27.02
CA GLU A 124 -0.48 -12.62 -27.97
C GLU A 124 -0.96 -12.26 -29.39
N GLY A 125 -0.02 -12.16 -30.33
CA GLY A 125 -0.30 -11.79 -31.73
C GLY A 125 -0.24 -10.28 -32.04
N SER A 126 -0.03 -9.42 -31.04
CA SER A 126 0.25 -7.98 -31.25
C SER A 126 1.76 -7.71 -31.33
N THR A 127 2.13 -6.62 -31.99
CA THR A 127 3.50 -6.11 -32.02
C THR A 127 3.57 -4.71 -31.42
N TYR A 128 4.65 -4.41 -30.70
CA TYR A 128 4.81 -3.18 -29.95
C TYR A 128 6.00 -2.38 -30.47
N LEU A 129 5.87 -1.06 -30.48
CA LEU A 129 6.90 -0.14 -31.00
C LEU A 129 7.76 0.47 -29.89
N SER A 130 7.18 0.66 -28.71
CA SER A 130 7.86 1.23 -27.56
C SER A 130 7.35 0.63 -26.25
N VAL A 131 8.18 0.75 -25.23
CA VAL A 131 7.86 0.46 -23.83
C VAL A 131 8.18 1.70 -23.00
N GLN A 132 7.29 2.08 -22.11
CA GLN A 132 7.53 3.09 -21.10
C GLN A 132 7.66 2.43 -19.73
N LEU A 133 8.78 2.67 -19.05
CA LEU A 133 9.00 2.27 -17.67
C LEU A 133 8.67 3.46 -16.77
N ALA A 134 7.46 3.46 -16.21
CA ALA A 134 6.98 4.51 -15.33
C ALA A 134 7.24 4.13 -13.86
N VAL A 135 8.22 4.80 -13.22
CA VAL A 135 8.58 4.57 -11.81
C VAL A 135 7.96 5.62 -10.92
N LEU A 136 7.44 5.18 -9.78
CA LEU A 136 6.88 6.07 -8.77
C LEU A 136 7.97 6.93 -8.11
N LEU A 137 7.74 8.24 -8.08
CA LEU A 137 8.68 9.23 -7.54
C LEU A 137 8.81 9.18 -6.02
N ALA A 138 7.75 8.82 -5.29
CA ALA A 138 7.77 8.70 -3.83
C ALA A 138 6.71 7.71 -3.33
N ASN A 139 7.00 7.05 -2.21
CA ASN A 139 6.03 6.28 -1.43
C ASN A 139 6.39 6.37 0.06
N ARG A 140 5.72 5.62 0.95
CA ARG A 140 6.07 5.67 2.38
C ARG A 140 7.48 5.18 2.71
N SER A 141 8.13 4.46 1.79
CA SER A 141 9.56 4.12 1.90
C SER A 141 10.50 5.29 1.59
N GLY A 142 9.98 6.43 1.11
CA GLY A 142 10.70 7.69 0.88
C GLY A 142 10.60 8.22 -0.55
N ALA A 143 11.45 9.18 -0.90
CA ALA A 143 11.69 9.61 -2.28
C ALA A 143 12.45 8.54 -3.09
N LEU A 144 12.27 8.53 -4.41
CA LEU A 144 13.10 7.79 -5.36
C LEU A 144 14.57 8.20 -5.20
N THR A 145 15.42 7.19 -5.05
CA THR A 145 16.87 7.38 -4.86
C THR A 145 17.64 7.34 -6.18
N ASP A 146 18.88 7.82 -6.15
CA ASP A 146 19.82 7.71 -7.27
C ASP A 146 20.15 6.26 -7.62
N ILE A 147 20.26 5.38 -6.62
CA ILE A 147 20.47 3.93 -6.80
C ILE A 147 19.28 3.30 -7.52
N GLU A 148 18.05 3.57 -7.05
CA GLU A 148 16.83 3.03 -7.67
C GLU A 148 16.64 3.55 -9.10
N TRP A 149 16.90 4.84 -9.34
CA TRP A 149 16.86 5.43 -10.67
C TRP A 149 17.89 4.80 -11.62
N SER A 150 19.14 4.64 -11.17
CA SER A 150 20.20 4.04 -11.97
C SER A 150 19.90 2.57 -12.31
N HIS A 151 19.33 1.82 -11.35
CA HIS A 151 18.91 0.44 -11.57
C HIS A 151 17.81 0.34 -12.64
N LEU A 152 16.82 1.22 -12.62
CA LEU A 152 15.78 1.26 -13.66
C LEU A 152 16.37 1.61 -15.03
N TRP A 153 17.34 2.53 -15.07
CA TRP A 153 18.03 2.89 -16.30
C TRP A 153 18.78 1.71 -16.90
N THR A 154 19.50 0.92 -16.08
CA THR A 154 20.14 -0.33 -16.54
C THR A 154 19.12 -1.32 -17.11
N ILE A 155 17.97 -1.50 -16.46
CA ILE A 155 16.89 -2.34 -16.98
C ILE A 155 16.40 -1.85 -18.35
N ALA A 156 16.27 -0.53 -18.53
CA ALA A 156 15.87 0.06 -19.81
C ALA A 156 16.93 -0.17 -20.90
N GLU A 157 18.22 -0.01 -20.57
CA GLU A 157 19.34 -0.27 -21.48
C GLU A 157 19.40 -1.75 -21.89
N ASP A 158 19.21 -2.69 -20.95
CA ASP A 158 19.17 -4.12 -21.23
C ASP A 158 18.01 -4.48 -22.19
N LEU A 159 16.84 -3.83 -22.03
CA LEU A 159 15.71 -3.98 -22.95
C LEU A 159 16.04 -3.45 -24.33
N ALA A 160 16.67 -2.27 -24.41
CA ALA A 160 17.09 -1.67 -25.67
C ALA A 160 18.13 -2.53 -26.38
N GLU A 161 19.15 -3.05 -25.68
CA GLU A 161 20.16 -3.94 -26.26
C GLU A 161 19.51 -5.22 -26.82
N ARG A 162 18.59 -5.81 -26.05
CA ARG A 162 17.91 -7.05 -26.44
C ARG A 162 17.03 -6.93 -27.67
N PHE A 163 16.37 -5.79 -27.86
CA PHE A 163 15.40 -5.56 -28.93
C PHE A 163 15.85 -4.52 -29.96
N GLU A 164 17.16 -4.25 -30.01
CA GLU A 164 17.77 -3.30 -30.94
C GLU A 164 17.09 -1.92 -30.90
N GLY A 165 16.87 -1.38 -29.69
CA GLY A 165 16.20 -0.10 -29.44
C GLY A 165 17.13 1.02 -28.96
N SER A 166 16.51 2.14 -28.61
CA SER A 166 17.13 3.29 -27.95
C SER A 166 16.36 3.68 -26.69
N VAL A 167 17.09 4.14 -25.68
CA VAL A 167 16.53 4.62 -24.41
C VAL A 167 16.51 6.14 -24.39
N GLU A 168 15.37 6.72 -24.04
CA GLU A 168 15.19 8.15 -23.79
C GLU A 168 14.54 8.36 -22.42
N GLY A 169 14.89 9.45 -21.74
CA GLY A 169 14.31 9.73 -20.43
C GLY A 169 14.76 11.07 -19.86
N PRO A 170 14.13 11.51 -18.76
CA PRO A 170 14.42 12.78 -18.11
C PRO A 170 15.80 12.79 -17.44
N GLU A 171 16.33 13.99 -17.22
CA GLU A 171 17.59 14.17 -16.50
C GLU A 171 17.46 13.75 -15.03
N GLN A 172 18.38 12.89 -14.57
CA GLN A 172 18.39 12.34 -13.20
C GLN A 172 18.26 13.42 -12.13
N ALA A 173 19.00 14.53 -12.23
CA ALA A 173 18.97 15.59 -11.22
C ALA A 173 17.57 16.19 -11.02
N GLN A 174 16.81 16.35 -12.12
CA GLN A 174 15.45 16.88 -12.09
C GLN A 174 14.47 15.87 -11.47
N VAL A 175 14.59 14.59 -11.87
CA VAL A 175 13.77 13.50 -11.30
C VAL A 175 13.96 13.40 -9.79
N LEU A 176 15.20 13.40 -9.31
CA LEU A 176 15.50 13.28 -7.90
C LEU A 176 15.07 14.52 -7.09
N SER A 177 15.10 15.72 -7.67
CA SER A 177 14.54 16.91 -7.01
C SER A 177 13.03 16.78 -6.83
N ARG A 178 12.32 16.43 -7.92
CA ARG A 178 10.87 16.24 -7.90
C ARG A 178 10.43 15.15 -6.93
N ALA A 179 11.17 14.04 -6.88
CA ALA A 179 10.94 12.96 -5.93
C ALA A 179 11.02 13.43 -4.47
N LYS A 180 12.03 14.24 -4.13
CA LYS A 180 12.20 14.80 -2.77
C LYS A 180 11.11 15.79 -2.40
N GLU A 181 10.72 16.66 -3.34
CA GLU A 181 9.64 17.62 -3.14
C GLU A 181 8.30 16.91 -2.91
N LEU A 182 8.02 15.88 -3.72
CA LEU A 182 6.80 15.08 -3.59
C LEU A 182 6.78 14.28 -2.29
N ASP A 183 7.89 13.62 -1.92
CA ASP A 183 8.01 12.90 -0.64
C ASP A 183 7.73 13.82 0.56
N ALA A 184 8.36 15.00 0.59
CA ALA A 184 8.13 15.98 1.66
C ALA A 184 6.67 16.44 1.72
N TYR A 185 6.02 16.59 0.56
CA TYR A 185 4.64 17.00 0.49
C TYR A 185 3.68 15.89 0.97
N CYS A 186 3.84 14.65 0.48
CA CYS A 186 3.08 13.49 0.94
C CYS A 186 3.26 13.25 2.44
N ALA A 187 4.50 13.37 2.94
CA ALA A 187 4.79 13.27 4.37
C ALA A 187 4.01 14.28 5.23
N SER A 188 3.71 15.47 4.71
CA SER A 188 2.92 16.48 5.43
C SER A 188 1.41 16.18 5.48
N LEU A 189 0.95 15.30 4.59
CA LEU A 189 -0.45 14.89 4.44
C LEU A 189 -0.70 13.47 5.00
N ASP A 190 0.35 12.74 5.36
CA ASP A 190 0.26 11.37 5.84
C ASP A 190 -0.37 11.33 7.24
N ALA A 191 -1.51 10.63 7.35
CA ALA A 191 -2.25 10.51 8.58
C ALA A 191 -2.89 9.12 8.69
N GLN A 192 -2.81 8.55 9.88
CA GLN A 192 -3.40 7.26 10.21
C GLN A 192 -4.02 7.33 11.60
N VAL A 193 -5.11 6.57 11.81
CA VAL A 193 -5.76 6.41 13.12
C VAL A 193 -5.92 4.94 13.41
N GLY A 194 -5.47 4.51 14.58
CA GLY A 194 -5.53 3.12 15.01
C GLY A 194 -6.42 2.93 16.24
N LEU A 195 -7.12 1.80 16.30
CA LEU A 195 -7.76 1.27 17.49
C LEU A 195 -7.30 -0.16 17.73
N ALA A 196 -7.16 -0.57 18.98
CA ALA A 196 -6.76 -1.93 19.32
C ALA A 196 -7.83 -2.64 20.13
N LEU A 197 -8.07 -3.91 19.83
CA LEU A 197 -8.89 -4.79 20.66
C LEU A 197 -7.95 -5.72 21.41
N ARG A 198 -7.91 -5.59 22.74
CA ARG A 198 -7.18 -6.48 23.62
C ARG A 198 -8.05 -7.65 24.03
N LEU A 199 -7.67 -8.85 23.61
CA LEU A 199 -8.38 -10.07 23.98
C LEU A 199 -8.02 -10.42 25.44
N GLY A 200 -8.94 -11.07 26.16
CA GLY A 200 -8.74 -11.52 27.55
C GLY A 200 -7.73 -12.68 27.71
N GLY A 201 -6.90 -12.92 26.70
CA GLY A 201 -5.98 -14.04 26.54
C GLY A 201 -5.97 -14.55 25.09
N ALA A 202 -4.92 -15.27 24.72
CA ALA A 202 -4.73 -15.78 23.37
C ALA A 202 -5.92 -16.64 22.90
N LYS A 203 -6.56 -16.22 21.82
CA LYS A 203 -7.70 -16.93 21.20
C LYS A 203 -7.27 -17.63 19.91
N PRO A 204 -7.79 -18.83 19.61
CA PRO A 204 -7.46 -19.52 18.36
C PRO A 204 -7.76 -18.65 17.14
N ILE A 205 -6.80 -18.56 16.21
CA ILE A 205 -6.95 -17.73 15.00
C ILE A 205 -8.21 -18.06 14.21
N ALA A 206 -8.65 -19.33 14.17
CA ALA A 206 -9.87 -19.74 13.48
C ALA A 206 -11.14 -19.13 14.08
N GLU A 207 -11.24 -19.04 15.41
CA GLU A 207 -12.37 -18.39 16.12
C GLU A 207 -12.39 -16.89 15.81
N VAL A 208 -11.22 -16.26 15.88
CA VAL A 208 -11.06 -14.82 15.60
C VAL A 208 -11.40 -14.52 14.14
N MET A 209 -10.88 -15.30 13.18
CA MET A 209 -11.16 -15.15 11.75
C MET A 209 -12.65 -15.30 11.44
N GLN A 210 -13.35 -16.20 12.13
CA GLN A 210 -14.80 -16.35 11.97
C GLN A 210 -15.53 -15.09 12.44
N ALA A 211 -15.21 -14.57 13.63
CA ALA A 211 -15.80 -13.34 14.14
C ALA A 211 -15.52 -12.12 13.23
N VAL A 212 -14.30 -12.02 12.71
CA VAL A 212 -13.87 -10.94 11.78
C VAL A 212 -14.64 -11.01 10.46
N LYS A 213 -14.84 -12.21 9.89
CA LYS A 213 -15.68 -12.39 8.70
C LYS A 213 -17.15 -12.04 8.96
N GLU A 214 -17.69 -12.44 10.10
CA GLU A 214 -19.07 -12.11 10.49
C GLU A 214 -19.29 -10.61 10.74
N ALA A 215 -18.24 -9.89 11.13
CA ALA A 215 -18.23 -8.43 11.22
C ALA A 215 -18.11 -7.72 9.85
N GLY A 216 -17.95 -8.48 8.76
CA GLY A 216 -17.97 -7.97 7.39
C GLY A 216 -16.60 -7.66 6.78
N PHE A 217 -15.51 -8.12 7.40
CA PHE A 217 -14.17 -7.97 6.80
C PHE A 217 -13.95 -8.94 5.64
N LEU A 218 -13.29 -8.45 4.61
CA LEU A 218 -12.92 -9.21 3.41
C LEU A 218 -11.40 -9.23 3.24
N THR A 219 -10.88 -10.23 2.52
CA THR A 219 -9.47 -10.28 2.15
C THR A 219 -9.13 -9.15 1.18
N TYR A 220 -8.08 -8.40 1.48
CA TYR A 220 -7.58 -7.30 0.67
C TYR A 220 -6.05 -7.33 0.65
N GLY A 221 -5.47 -7.79 -0.47
CA GLY A 221 -4.03 -8.06 -0.57
C GLY A 221 -3.57 -9.05 0.50
N ASN A 222 -2.60 -8.67 1.32
CA ASN A 222 -2.06 -9.49 2.41
C ASN A 222 -2.82 -9.34 3.74
N GLN A 223 -3.84 -8.49 3.79
CA GLN A 223 -4.56 -8.10 5.00
C GLN A 223 -6.06 -8.36 4.90
N LEU A 224 -6.79 -8.05 5.97
CA LEU A 224 -8.24 -7.98 6.00
C LEU A 224 -8.66 -6.51 6.01
N ALA A 225 -9.74 -6.18 5.31
CA ALA A 225 -10.27 -4.82 5.24
C ALA A 225 -11.77 -4.80 5.43
N TRP A 226 -12.26 -3.76 6.10
CA TRP A 226 -13.68 -3.44 6.14
C TRP A 226 -13.98 -2.51 4.97
N MET A 227 -14.77 -3.01 4.02
CA MET A 227 -14.94 -2.39 2.71
C MET A 227 -16.14 -1.42 2.70
N SER A 228 -16.02 -0.36 1.90
CA SER A 228 -17.17 0.44 1.50
C SER A 228 -18.04 -0.28 0.48
N GLU A 229 -19.24 0.25 0.24
CA GLU A 229 -20.13 -0.24 -0.83
C GLU A 229 -19.49 -0.14 -2.23
N ALA A 230 -18.54 0.77 -2.42
CA ALA A 230 -17.79 0.95 -3.66
C ALA A 230 -16.61 -0.04 -3.82
N GLY A 231 -16.40 -0.96 -2.87
CA GLY A 231 -15.28 -1.91 -2.92
C GLY A 231 -13.93 -1.29 -2.56
N VAL A 232 -13.92 -0.12 -1.91
CA VAL A 232 -12.72 0.55 -1.41
C VAL A 232 -12.59 0.32 0.10
N PRO A 233 -11.40 -0.02 0.64
CA PRO A 233 -11.19 -0.15 2.09
C PRO A 233 -11.54 1.14 2.86
N ARG A 234 -12.17 1.00 4.04
CA ARG A 234 -12.28 2.10 5.01
C ARG A 234 -11.25 2.03 6.12
N PHE A 235 -10.89 0.81 6.52
CA PHE A 235 -9.83 0.52 7.47
C PHE A 235 -9.44 -0.95 7.34
N THR A 236 -8.21 -1.27 7.72
CA THR A 236 -7.67 -2.64 7.69
C THR A 236 -7.60 -3.22 9.09
N LEU A 237 -7.40 -4.54 9.15
CA LEU A 237 -7.22 -5.29 10.38
C LEU A 237 -5.89 -6.06 10.34
N LEU A 238 -5.15 -5.96 11.44
CA LEU A 238 -3.93 -6.73 11.71
C LEU A 238 -4.13 -7.63 12.94
N PHE A 239 -3.41 -8.75 12.96
CA PHE A 239 -3.32 -9.65 14.12
C PHE A 239 -1.98 -9.43 14.80
N ASP A 240 -1.98 -8.96 16.04
CA ASP A 240 -0.78 -8.64 16.81
C ASP A 240 0.20 -7.73 16.04
N GLY A 241 -0.33 -6.74 15.32
CA GLY A 241 0.42 -5.83 14.46
C GLY A 241 0.91 -6.42 13.12
N VAL A 242 0.55 -7.66 12.79
CA VAL A 242 0.97 -8.36 11.57
C VAL A 242 -0.20 -8.59 10.62
N ALA A 243 0.08 -8.55 9.31
CA ALA A 243 -0.90 -8.80 8.27
C ALA A 243 -1.45 -10.23 8.33
N ALA A 244 -2.72 -10.40 7.95
CA ALA A 244 -3.42 -11.68 8.05
C ALA A 244 -2.72 -12.85 7.35
N ALA A 245 -2.12 -12.62 6.18
CA ALA A 245 -1.44 -13.67 5.44
C ALA A 245 0.00 -13.94 5.93
N ASP A 246 0.62 -13.02 6.67
CA ASP A 246 1.94 -13.22 7.28
C ASP A 246 1.84 -13.81 8.71
N PHE A 247 0.64 -13.86 9.29
CA PHE A 247 0.43 -14.32 10.65
C PHE A 247 0.57 -15.85 10.78
N GLN A 248 1.60 -16.31 11.49
CA GLN A 248 1.92 -17.74 11.64
C GLN A 248 1.56 -18.34 13.01
N GLN A 249 1.10 -17.53 13.96
CA GLN A 249 0.84 -17.98 15.33
C GLN A 249 -0.52 -18.69 15.43
N ALA A 250 -0.64 -19.62 16.38
CA ALA A 250 -1.87 -20.38 16.57
C ALA A 250 -2.97 -19.61 17.30
N GLY A 251 -2.58 -18.61 18.10
CA GLY A 251 -3.47 -17.77 18.88
C GLY A 251 -3.15 -16.29 18.67
N VAL A 252 -4.18 -15.46 18.81
CA VAL A 252 -4.14 -14.00 18.67
C VAL A 252 -4.42 -13.39 20.04
N ASP A 253 -3.64 -12.38 20.44
CA ASP A 253 -3.85 -11.62 21.68
C ASP A 253 -4.48 -10.25 21.44
N ARG A 254 -4.24 -9.66 20.26
CA ARG A 254 -4.66 -8.31 19.89
C ARG A 254 -5.09 -8.22 18.44
N LEU A 255 -6.15 -7.47 18.20
CA LEU A 255 -6.54 -7.01 16.87
C LEU A 255 -6.26 -5.52 16.75
N ASP A 256 -5.71 -5.09 15.62
CA ASP A 256 -5.48 -3.68 15.34
C ASP A 256 -6.32 -3.24 14.15
N LEU A 257 -7.22 -2.31 14.37
CA LEU A 257 -7.97 -1.62 13.33
C LEU A 257 -7.19 -0.37 12.92
N LEU A 258 -6.87 -0.24 11.63
CA LEU A 258 -6.08 0.86 11.11
C LEU A 258 -6.84 1.58 10.00
N LEU A 259 -7.23 2.82 10.26
CA LEU A 259 -7.74 3.75 9.27
C LEU A 259 -6.56 4.53 8.69
N ASP A 260 -6.31 4.32 7.41
CA ASP A 260 -5.25 4.99 6.66
C ASP A 260 -5.86 6.09 5.80
N VAL A 261 -5.77 7.36 6.22
CA VAL A 261 -6.58 8.45 5.66
C VAL A 261 -6.39 8.59 4.15
N PRO A 262 -5.17 8.69 3.59
CA PRO A 262 -4.99 8.78 2.14
C PRO A 262 -5.50 7.56 1.36
N ARG A 263 -5.51 6.37 1.96
CA ARG A 263 -5.86 5.10 1.30
C ARG A 263 -7.29 4.64 1.53
N SER A 264 -8.03 5.34 2.38
CA SER A 264 -9.39 4.97 2.79
C SER A 264 -10.42 5.85 2.12
N GLN A 265 -11.62 5.31 1.87
CA GLN A 265 -12.70 6.11 1.30
C GLN A 265 -13.02 7.30 2.23
N ALA A 266 -13.04 8.51 1.67
CA ALA A 266 -13.41 9.71 2.40
C ALA A 266 -14.80 9.58 3.04
N ASP A 267 -14.88 9.98 4.31
CA ASP A 267 -16.04 9.70 5.15
C ASP A 267 -16.12 10.69 6.32
N GLU A 268 -17.27 11.34 6.48
CA GLU A 268 -17.54 12.26 7.59
C GLU A 268 -17.61 11.59 8.96
N HIS A 269 -17.87 10.27 9.00
CA HIS A 269 -18.04 9.51 10.24
C HIS A 269 -17.05 8.33 10.31
N ALA A 270 -15.85 8.51 9.73
CA ALA A 270 -14.88 7.45 9.51
C ALA A 270 -14.44 6.78 10.82
N PHE A 271 -14.15 7.58 11.86
CA PHE A 271 -13.78 7.09 13.18
C PHE A 271 -14.97 6.46 13.90
N SER A 272 -16.14 7.13 13.91
CA SER A 272 -17.36 6.57 14.53
C SER A 272 -17.70 5.18 13.97
N ARG A 273 -17.57 4.99 12.66
CA ARG A 273 -17.78 3.68 12.02
C ARG A 273 -16.75 2.65 12.46
N MET A 274 -15.47 3.01 12.44
CA MET A 274 -14.40 2.11 12.89
C MET A 274 -14.60 1.71 14.37
N ALA A 275 -14.92 2.66 15.25
CA ALA A 275 -15.18 2.42 16.66
C ALA A 275 -16.42 1.55 16.88
N CYS A 276 -17.49 1.74 16.09
CA CYS A 276 -18.69 0.90 16.13
C CYS A 276 -18.38 -0.56 15.78
N VAL A 277 -17.65 -0.77 14.68
CA VAL A 277 -17.21 -2.13 14.26
C VAL A 277 -16.26 -2.74 15.29
N GLY A 278 -15.33 -1.95 15.84
CA GLY A 278 -14.45 -2.39 16.93
C GLY A 278 -15.20 -2.78 18.19
N ARG A 279 -16.27 -2.07 18.56
CA ARG A 279 -17.14 -2.42 19.69
C ARG A 279 -17.91 -3.71 19.45
N ASP A 280 -18.43 -3.94 18.25
CA ASP A 280 -19.09 -5.21 17.88
C ASP A 280 -18.12 -6.40 17.98
N LEU A 281 -16.92 -6.26 17.41
CA LEU A 281 -15.87 -7.28 17.52
C LEU A 281 -15.46 -7.52 18.98
N ALA A 282 -15.34 -6.46 19.78
CA ALA A 282 -15.00 -6.58 21.18
C ALA A 282 -16.06 -7.36 21.96
N ALA A 283 -17.35 -7.13 21.68
CA ALA A 283 -18.44 -7.88 22.29
C ALA A 283 -18.41 -9.38 21.90
N ARG A 284 -18.16 -9.69 20.62
CA ARG A 284 -18.09 -11.08 20.12
C ARG A 284 -16.92 -11.86 20.70
N LEU A 285 -15.77 -11.20 20.85
CA LEU A 285 -14.52 -11.84 21.25
C LEU A 285 -14.23 -11.71 22.74
N SER A 286 -15.12 -11.09 23.53
CA SER A 286 -14.87 -10.73 24.93
C SER A 286 -13.57 -9.93 25.08
N ALA A 287 -13.36 -8.98 24.17
CA ALA A 287 -12.20 -8.11 24.10
C ALA A 287 -12.51 -6.73 24.71
N THR A 288 -11.46 -5.94 24.86
CA THR A 288 -11.54 -4.55 25.30
C THR A 288 -11.01 -3.64 24.20
N LEU A 289 -11.85 -2.73 23.71
CA LEU A 289 -11.45 -1.73 22.72
C LEU A 289 -10.69 -0.58 23.39
N VAL A 290 -9.47 -0.34 22.92
CA VAL A 290 -8.59 0.70 23.44
C VAL A 290 -8.03 1.57 22.31
N ASP A 291 -7.67 2.80 22.65
CA ASP A 291 -6.93 3.71 21.77
C ASP A 291 -5.42 3.40 21.73
N ASP A 292 -4.66 4.26 21.06
CA ASP A 292 -3.20 4.18 20.95
C ASP A 292 -2.47 4.30 22.30
N GLN A 293 -3.11 4.93 23.29
CA GLN A 293 -2.61 5.06 24.66
C GLN A 293 -3.04 3.90 25.57
N GLY A 294 -3.84 2.96 25.04
CA GLY A 294 -4.40 1.85 25.81
C GLY A 294 -5.57 2.26 26.71
N GLN A 295 -6.15 3.44 26.52
CA GLN A 295 -7.34 3.88 27.23
C GLN A 295 -8.60 3.36 26.54
N LEU A 296 -9.65 3.12 27.33
CA LEU A 296 -10.93 2.67 26.80
C LEU A 296 -11.53 3.72 25.88
N VAL A 297 -11.91 3.32 24.67
CA VAL A 297 -12.62 4.18 23.74
C VAL A 297 -14.06 4.36 24.23
N THR A 298 -14.43 5.61 24.54
CA THR A 298 -15.80 5.97 24.99
C THR A 298 -16.54 6.70 23.86
N GLU A 299 -17.85 6.49 23.76
CA GLU A 299 -18.70 7.02 22.67
C GLU A 299 -18.70 8.55 22.56
N ASN A 300 -18.27 9.28 23.58
CA ASN A 300 -18.32 10.74 23.62
C ASN A 300 -17.16 11.42 22.85
N ALA A 301 -16.12 10.69 22.46
CA ALA A 301 -14.95 11.25 21.78
C ALA A 301 -15.07 11.21 20.24
N ASP A 302 -16.05 10.49 19.70
CA ASP A 302 -16.08 10.07 18.30
C ASP A 302 -16.24 11.28 17.34
N HIS A 303 -17.13 12.23 17.66
CA HIS A 303 -17.46 13.38 16.80
C HIS A 303 -16.27 14.33 16.55
N ALA A 304 -15.46 14.62 17.58
CA ALA A 304 -14.34 15.54 17.44
C ALA A 304 -13.18 14.95 16.63
N ILE A 305 -13.06 13.61 16.61
CA ILE A 305 -12.08 12.91 15.78
C ILE A 305 -12.58 12.87 14.33
N ASP A 306 -13.86 12.60 14.13
CA ASP A 306 -14.50 12.63 12.82
C ASP A 306 -14.38 13.98 12.12
N GLU A 307 -14.63 15.10 12.81
CA GLU A 307 -14.42 16.45 12.26
C GLU A 307 -12.97 16.65 11.77
N LYS A 308 -11.98 16.22 12.56
CA LYS A 308 -10.57 16.33 12.18
C LYS A 308 -10.20 15.44 11.01
N LEU A 309 -10.73 14.21 10.95
CA LEU A 309 -10.50 13.32 9.82
C LEU A 309 -11.10 13.89 8.54
N HIS A 310 -12.29 14.49 8.65
CA HIS A 310 -12.91 15.20 7.54
C HIS A 310 -12.05 16.37 7.04
N GLU A 311 -11.48 17.18 7.94
CA GLU A 311 -10.52 18.22 7.56
C GLU A 311 -9.27 17.66 6.85
N LEU A 312 -8.77 16.49 7.27
CA LEU A 312 -7.62 15.84 6.62
C LEU A 312 -7.98 15.36 5.21
N TYR A 313 -9.17 14.76 5.02
CA TYR A 313 -9.67 14.40 3.69
C TYR A 313 -9.79 15.63 2.77
N GLN A 314 -10.29 16.75 3.28
CA GLN A 314 -10.38 18.01 2.52
C GLN A 314 -8.99 18.56 2.13
N LYS A 315 -8.00 18.47 3.03
CA LYS A 315 -6.62 18.89 2.73
C LYS A 315 -5.98 18.03 1.65
N LEU A 316 -6.20 16.71 1.68
CA LEU A 316 -5.74 15.78 0.66
C LEU A 316 -6.35 16.09 -0.71
N ASP A 317 -7.67 16.33 -0.75
CA ASP A 317 -8.37 16.70 -1.98
C ASP A 317 -7.86 18.04 -2.56
N GLN A 318 -7.71 19.06 -1.71
CA GLN A 318 -7.14 20.37 -2.10
C GLN A 318 -5.69 20.28 -2.59
N ALA A 319 -4.95 19.29 -2.10
CA ALA A 319 -3.58 18.99 -2.53
C ALA A 319 -3.51 18.27 -3.89
N GLY A 320 -4.65 17.87 -4.48
CA GLY A 320 -4.71 17.08 -5.70
C GLY A 320 -4.46 15.60 -5.50
N PHE A 321 -4.63 15.11 -4.26
CA PHE A 321 -4.55 13.69 -3.90
C PHE A 321 -5.84 13.23 -3.20
N PRO A 322 -6.97 13.15 -3.92
CA PRO A 322 -8.23 12.67 -3.34
C PRO A 322 -8.03 11.31 -2.67
N ALA A 323 -8.61 11.13 -1.49
CA ALA A 323 -8.42 9.89 -0.74
C ALA A 323 -9.01 8.68 -1.48
N ALA A 324 -8.31 7.56 -1.38
CA ALA A 324 -8.57 6.30 -2.09
C ALA A 324 -8.51 6.36 -3.64
N ASP A 325 -8.12 7.49 -4.22
CA ASP A 325 -7.80 7.56 -5.65
C ASP A 325 -6.57 6.69 -5.98
N GLU A 326 -6.48 6.17 -7.21
CA GLU A 326 -5.39 5.30 -7.64
C GLU A 326 -4.03 5.94 -7.40
N ARG A 327 -3.86 7.23 -7.75
CA ARG A 327 -2.61 7.97 -7.53
C ARG A 327 -2.27 8.05 -6.05
N THR A 328 -3.24 8.41 -5.23
CA THR A 328 -3.06 8.60 -3.80
C THR A 328 -2.68 7.28 -3.14
N VAL A 329 -3.40 6.19 -3.45
CA VAL A 329 -3.09 4.86 -2.90
C VAL A 329 -1.66 4.43 -3.19
N ARG A 330 -1.14 4.78 -4.37
CA ARG A 330 0.24 4.48 -4.76
C ARG A 330 1.27 5.33 -4.01
N LEU A 331 1.02 6.63 -3.84
CA LEU A 331 1.93 7.53 -3.11
C LEU A 331 2.01 7.21 -1.61
N PHE A 332 0.94 6.64 -1.05
CA PHE A 332 0.87 6.28 0.36
C PHE A 332 1.02 4.77 0.61
N SER A 333 1.50 4.01 -0.40
CA SER A 333 1.82 2.58 -0.28
C SER A 333 3.01 2.33 0.64
#